data_AF-A0A527YPF5-F1
#
_entry.id   AF-A0A527YPF5-F1
#
_cell.length_a   1.000
_cell.length_b   1.000
_cell.length_c   1.000
_cell.angle_alpha   90.00
_cell.angle_beta   90.00
_cell.angle_gamma   90.00
#
_symmetry.space_group_name_H-M   'P 1'
#
loop_
_entity.id
_entity.type
_entity.pdbx_description
1 polymer ?
#
loop_
_entity_poly.entity_id
_entity_poly.type
_entity_poly.pdbx_seq_one_letter_code
_entity_poly.pdbx_strand_id
1 'polypeptide(L)' 'MKRRLLTMAALATIPLIAAGCTTSGALNGISAPMAGFTTVVARAESVTGKQTVWVKSSEEARTVSERVKRLVQK' A
#
# COMPACT_ATOMS: atom_id res chain seq x y z
N MET A 1 46.26 -9.66 -17.47
CA MET A 1 44.94 -9.44 -18.13
C MET A 1 43.77 -10.04 -17.35
N LYS A 2 43.85 -11.30 -16.87
CA LYS A 2 42.77 -11.98 -16.11
C LYS A 2 42.23 -11.19 -14.90
N ARG A 3 43.11 -10.55 -14.11
CA ARG A 3 42.70 -9.70 -12.97
C ARG A 3 41.86 -8.47 -13.38
N ARG A 4 42.21 -7.80 -14.49
CA ARG A 4 41.44 -6.63 -14.98
C ARG A 4 40.06 -7.03 -15.50
N LEU A 5 39.95 -8.20 -16.15
CA LEU A 5 38.67 -8.75 -16.60
C LEU A 5 37.76 -9.13 -15.43
N LEU A 6 38.33 -9.73 -14.37
CA LEU A 6 37.60 -10.04 -13.13
C LEU A 6 37.08 -8.78 -12.42
N THR A 7 37.90 -7.71 -12.35
CA THR A 7 37.47 -6.44 -11.75
C THR A 7 36.33 -5.78 -12.53
N MET A 8 36.38 -5.82 -13.86
CA MET A 8 35.30 -5.26 -14.70
C MET A 8 33.99 -6.06 -14.59
N ALA A 9 34.09 -7.40 -14.51
CA ALA A 9 32.92 -8.23 -14.26
C ALA A 9 32.30 -7.97 -12.87
N ALA A 10 33.13 -7.74 -11.84
CA ALA A 10 32.65 -7.39 -10.51
C ALA A 10 31.95 -6.03 -10.48
N LEU A 11 32.51 -5.00 -11.14
CA LEU A 11 31.87 -3.68 -11.22
C LEU A 11 30.49 -3.71 -11.90
N ALA A 12 30.27 -4.61 -12.86
CA ALA A 12 29.00 -4.73 -13.53
C ALA A 12 27.96 -5.55 -12.73
N THR A 13 28.40 -6.57 -12.00
CA THR A 13 27.50 -7.52 -11.33
C THR A 13 27.07 -7.05 -9.94
N ILE A 14 27.94 -6.35 -9.20
CA ILE A 14 27.64 -5.87 -7.84
C ILE A 14 26.43 -4.91 -7.83
N PRO A 15 26.34 -3.89 -8.71
CA PRO A 15 25.18 -2.98 -8.73
C PRO A 15 23.89 -3.67 -9.17
N LEU A 16 23.96 -4.65 -10.08
CA LEU A 16 22.79 -5.41 -10.53
C LEU A 16 22.19 -6.27 -9.41
N ILE A 17 23.05 -6.94 -8.63
CA ILE A 17 22.63 -7.75 -7.48
C ILE A 17 22.10 -6.84 -6.37
N ALA A 18 22.74 -5.69 -6.11
CA ALA A 18 22.27 -4.72 -5.14
C ALA A 18 20.90 -4.12 -5.52
N ALA A 19 20.67 -3.82 -6.81
CA ALA A 19 19.37 -3.35 -7.30
C ALA A 19 18.27 -4.43 -7.19
N GLY A 20 18.62 -5.71 -7.36
CA GLY A 20 17.71 -6.84 -7.11
C GLY A 20 17.39 -7.06 -5.63
N CYS A 21 18.32 -6.73 -4.73
CA CYS A 21 18.13 -6.81 -3.27
C CYS A 21 17.33 -5.62 -2.70
N THR A 22 17.28 -4.47 -3.39
CA THR A 22 16.30 -3.44 -3.08
C THR A 22 14.97 -3.86 -3.66
N THR A 23 14.14 -4.50 -2.84
CA THR A 23 12.76 -4.89 -3.12
C THR A 23 11.97 -3.71 -3.70
N SER A 24 12.03 -3.55 -5.03
CA SER A 24 11.23 -2.55 -5.76
C SER A 24 9.77 -3.03 -5.91
N GLY A 25 9.50 -4.30 -5.60
CA GLY A 25 8.16 -4.89 -5.59
C GLY A 25 7.28 -4.41 -4.43
N ALA A 26 7.85 -3.85 -3.35
CA ALA A 26 7.05 -3.35 -2.22
C ALA A 26 6.55 -1.92 -2.45
N LEU A 27 7.16 -1.13 -3.33
CA LEU A 27 6.80 0.29 -3.52
C LEU A 27 5.39 0.49 -4.11
N ASN A 28 4.88 -0.50 -4.86
CA ASN A 28 3.51 -0.46 -5.37
C ASN A 28 2.44 -0.85 -4.34
N GLY A 29 2.84 -1.45 -3.21
CA GLY A 29 1.93 -1.91 -2.14
C GLY A 29 1.99 -1.06 -0.87
N ILE A 30 3.09 -0.35 -0.62
CA ILE A 30 3.29 0.47 0.59
C ILE A 30 2.38 1.71 0.59
N SER A 31 2.02 2.24 -0.58
CA SER A 31 1.13 3.40 -0.72
C SER A 31 -0.34 3.04 -0.91
N ALA A 32 -0.76 1.79 -0.69
CA ALA A 32 -2.18 1.49 -0.61
C ALA A 32 -2.68 1.91 0.78
N PRO A 33 -3.41 3.04 0.92
CA PRO A 33 -3.76 3.62 2.22
C PRO A 33 -4.54 2.66 3.14
N MET A 34 -5.11 1.60 2.58
CA MET A 34 -5.91 0.60 3.30
C MET A 34 -5.23 -0.77 3.44
N ALA A 35 -4.02 -0.99 2.91
CA ALA A 35 -3.40 -2.33 2.89
C ALA A 35 -3.22 -2.95 4.28
N GLY A 36 -2.99 -2.14 5.32
CA GLY A 36 -2.93 -2.58 6.71
C GLY A 36 -4.27 -2.67 7.45
N PHE A 37 -5.34 -2.10 6.88
CA PHE A 37 -6.66 -1.98 7.54
C PHE A 37 -7.71 -2.94 6.99
N THR A 38 -7.40 -3.69 5.93
CA THR A 38 -8.30 -4.69 5.32
C THR A 38 -8.81 -5.72 6.34
N THR A 39 -7.92 -6.20 7.22
CA THR A 39 -8.29 -7.17 8.28
C THR A 39 -9.24 -6.54 9.30
N VAL A 40 -9.03 -5.27 9.64
CA VAL A 40 -9.88 -4.55 10.61
C VAL A 40 -11.26 -4.29 10.02
N VAL A 41 -11.33 -3.88 8.76
CA VAL A 41 -12.58 -3.73 7.99
C VAL A 41 -13.35 -5.05 8.00
N ALA A 42 -12.73 -6.14 7.54
CA ALA A 42 -13.39 -7.44 7.45
C ALA A 42 -13.92 -7.93 8.81
N ARG A 43 -13.15 -7.75 9.89
CA ARG A 43 -13.59 -8.12 11.24
C ARG A 43 -14.73 -7.24 11.74
N ALA A 44 -14.60 -5.92 11.60
CA ALA A 44 -15.63 -4.99 12.04
C ALA A 44 -16.96 -5.21 11.29
N GLU A 45 -16.92 -5.49 9.98
CA GLU A 45 -18.11 -5.85 9.21
C GLU A 45 -18.74 -7.15 9.69
N SER A 46 -17.93 -8.19 9.96
CA SER A 46 -18.43 -9.48 10.43
C SER A 46 -19.13 -9.41 11.79
N VAL A 47 -18.70 -8.50 12.68
CA VAL A 47 -19.26 -8.37 14.03
C VAL A 47 -20.44 -7.40 14.06
N THR A 48 -20.37 -6.31 13.30
CA THR A 48 -21.40 -5.27 13.33
C THR A 48 -22.53 -5.50 12.33
N GLY A 49 -22.30 -6.32 11.30
CA GLY A 49 -23.21 -6.48 10.17
C GLY A 49 -23.43 -5.20 9.35
N LYS A 50 -22.57 -4.18 9.54
CA LYS A 50 -22.66 -2.88 8.90
C LYS A 50 -21.45 -2.65 8.03
N GLN A 51 -21.64 -1.96 6.90
CA GLN A 51 -20.54 -1.51 6.07
C GLN A 51 -19.62 -0.58 6.85
N THR A 52 -18.31 -0.87 6.85
CA THR A 52 -17.33 -0.04 7.55
C THR A 52 -16.70 0.96 6.59
N VAL A 53 -16.57 2.22 7.04
CA VAL A 53 -16.00 3.30 6.24
C VAL A 53 -14.91 3.99 7.04
N TRP A 54 -13.71 4.06 6.47
CA TRP A 54 -12.58 4.79 7.04
C TRP A 54 -12.53 6.19 6.47
N VAL A 55 -12.42 7.17 7.36
CA VAL A 55 -12.32 8.59 7.00
C VAL A 55 -10.93 9.08 7.42
N LYS A 56 -10.12 9.45 6.44
CA LYS A 56 -8.74 9.92 6.65
C LYS A 56 -8.62 11.43 6.47
N SER A 57 -9.55 12.06 5.76
CA SER A 57 -9.55 13.51 5.54
C SER A 57 -10.89 14.16 5.92
N SER A 58 -10.85 15.48 6.17
CA SER A 58 -12.07 16.26 6.42
C SER A 58 -13.01 16.30 5.21
N GLU A 59 -12.47 16.15 4.00
CA GLU A 59 -13.24 16.10 2.75
C GLU A 59 -13.99 14.77 2.62
N GLU A 60 -13.33 13.65 2.92
CA GLU A 60 -13.95 12.34 2.97
C GLU A 60 -15.06 12.30 4.02
N ALA A 61 -14.84 12.93 5.19
CA ALA A 61 -15.83 13.02 6.25
C ALA A 61 -17.13 13.69 5.76
N ARG A 62 -16.99 14.83 5.06
CA ARG A 62 -18.13 15.57 4.49
C ARG A 62 -18.88 14.71 3.48
N THR A 63 -18.16 14.08 2.55
CA THR A 63 -18.76 13.20 1.52
C THR A 63 -19.53 12.04 2.12
N VAL A 64 -18.96 11.35 3.13
CA VAL A 64 -19.63 10.25 3.84
C VAL A 64 -20.84 10.76 4.61
N SER A 65 -20.74 11.90 5.28
CA SER A 65 -21.86 12.49 6.02
C SER A 65 -23.05 12.83 5.12
N GLU A 66 -22.80 13.40 3.93
CA GLU A 66 -23.84 13.71 2.95
C GLU A 66 -24.47 12.44 2.35
N ARG A 67 -23.68 11.37 2.19
CA ARG A 67 -24.22 10.05 1.82
C ARG A 67 -25.15 9.50 2.90
N VAL A 68 -24.74 9.54 4.17
CA VAL A 68 -25.54 9.03 5.29
C VAL A 68 -26.82 9.85 5.47
N LYS A 69 -26.74 11.19 5.43
CA LYS A 69 -27.92 12.06 5.53
C LYS A 69 -28.98 11.74 4.48
N ARG A 70 -28.58 11.56 3.22
CA ARG A 70 -29.49 11.18 2.12
C ARG A 70 -30.18 9.84 2.34
N LEU A 71 -29.55 8.91 3.04
CA LEU A 71 -30.13 7.60 3.36
C LEU A 71 -31.12 7.67 4.53
N VAL A 72 -30.88 8.57 5.49
CA VAL A 72 -31.71 8.73 6.70
C VAL A 72 -32.91 9.64 6.47
N GLN A 73 -32.78 10.66 5.62
CA GLN A 73 -33.85 11.64 5.33
C GLN A 73 -34.83 11.17 4.24
N LYS A 74 -34.91 9.86 3.98
CA LYS A 74 -35.88 9.28 3.04
C LYS A 74 -37.20 8.99 3.75
#